data_AF-A0AAU8WXA6-F1
#
_entry.id   AF-A0AAU8WXA6-F1
#
_cell.length_a   1.000
_cell.length_b   1.000
_cell.length_c   1.000
_cell.angle_alpha   90.00
_cell.angle_beta   90.00
_cell.angle_gamma   90.00
#
_symmetry.space_group_name_H-M   'P 1'
#
loop_
_entity.id
_entity.type
_entity.pdbx_description
1 polymer ?
#
loop_
_entity_poly.entity_id
_entity_poly.type
_entity_poly.pdbx_seq_one_letter_code
_entity_poly.pdbx_strand_id
1 'polypeptide(L)'
;MTPDMENLTAQSHIAIYASLLNLDHDLLKAAIELAGDDEELVLPCARYLQLYSCKESAIKQVKSDYAKGEMWYYPGTMTPMTQEMALMQAKTAPAQRLAELERLIGVRKTALWRQRQVECEQHSLTMKERTDCTTQILLERKKNSWSALETAQKLELKGLDLPYSLRMEVAREVSFIEPVTDTDGGISEAELEAQAQAYMADQKEVMGNWLPQRQTEVAKALANEIAHQSSELIDEDNFNPQHDNELSASGSDDEGEGEPFTEVTEAWA
;
A
#
# COMPACT_ATOMS: atom_id res chain seq x y z
N MET A 1 1.52 -6.48 40.26
CA MET A 1 0.71 -6.29 39.05
C MET A 1 1.24 -5.05 38.35
N THR A 2 2.25 -5.26 37.52
CA THR A 2 2.73 -4.28 36.55
C THR A 2 1.72 -4.29 35.40
N PRO A 3 1.01 -3.20 35.11
CA PRO A 3 0.32 -3.12 33.85
C PRO A 3 1.39 -2.91 32.78
N ASP A 4 1.46 -3.84 31.83
CA ASP A 4 2.14 -3.68 30.55
C ASP A 4 1.52 -2.49 29.82
N MET A 5 1.92 -1.29 30.21
CA MET A 5 1.85 -0.12 29.37
C MET A 5 3.04 -0.24 28.43
N GLU A 6 2.88 -1.07 27.39
CA GLU A 6 3.52 -0.82 26.10
C GLU A 6 3.04 0.56 25.64
N ASN A 7 3.68 1.57 26.22
CA ASN A 7 3.51 2.94 25.80
C ASN A 7 3.87 2.94 24.32
N LEU A 8 2.88 3.23 23.48
CA LEU A 8 3.00 3.86 22.17
C LEU A 8 3.75 5.21 22.30
N THR A 9 4.92 5.17 22.93
CA THR A 9 5.87 6.26 22.97
C THR A 9 6.41 6.39 21.57
N ALA A 10 6.57 7.64 21.13
CA ALA A 10 7.16 8.01 19.83
C ALA A 10 8.51 7.32 19.53
N GLN A 11 9.11 6.60 20.48
CA GLN A 11 10.28 5.74 20.34
C GLN A 11 10.05 4.51 19.45
N SER A 12 8.86 3.90 19.44
CA SER A 12 8.60 2.71 18.59
C SER A 12 8.59 3.03 17.09
N HIS A 13 8.39 4.31 16.73
CA HIS A 13 8.42 4.78 15.35
C HIS A 13 9.82 5.19 14.86
N ILE A 14 10.85 5.12 15.71
CA ILE A 14 12.21 5.59 15.38
C ILE A 14 13.01 4.49 14.65
N ALA A 15 12.71 3.21 14.86
CA ALA A 15 13.56 2.12 14.35
C ALA A 15 12.84 0.79 14.10
N ILE A 16 11.86 0.72 13.19
CA ILE A 16 11.40 -0.54 12.57
C ILE A 16 11.01 -0.23 11.12
N TYR A 17 11.36 -1.11 10.18
CA TYR A 17 11.12 -0.98 8.72
C TYR A 17 9.82 -0.23 8.38
N ALA A 18 9.98 0.87 7.63
CA ALA A 18 8.88 1.76 7.31
C ALA A 18 8.05 1.21 6.13
N SER A 19 6.92 0.56 6.43
CA SER A 19 5.95 0.12 5.41
C SER A 19 4.80 1.12 5.25
N LEU A 20 4.26 1.22 4.03
CA LEU A 20 3.01 1.93 3.70
C LEU A 20 1.76 1.18 4.19
N LEU A 21 1.87 -0.13 4.46
CA LEU A 21 0.74 -1.00 4.82
C LEU A 21 0.14 -0.68 6.20
N ASN A 22 0.93 -0.09 7.10
CA ASN A 22 0.51 0.20 8.47
C ASN A 22 0.14 1.68 8.66
N LEU A 23 -0.11 2.42 7.58
CA LEU A 23 -0.49 3.84 7.62
C LEU A 23 -2.01 3.99 7.54
N ASP A 24 -2.51 4.96 8.31
CA ASP A 24 -3.89 5.42 8.21
C ASP A 24 -4.19 5.89 6.77
N HIS A 25 -5.39 5.59 6.28
CA HIS A 25 -5.80 5.87 4.90
C HIS A 25 -5.74 7.37 4.59
N ASP A 26 -6.12 8.21 5.56
CA ASP A 26 -6.09 9.66 5.40
C ASP A 26 -4.65 10.20 5.28
N LEU A 27 -3.71 9.63 6.05
CA LEU A 27 -2.29 9.98 5.96
C LEU A 27 -1.67 9.49 4.66
N LEU A 28 -2.04 8.29 4.21
CA LEU A 28 -1.59 7.75 2.93
C LEU A 28 -2.07 8.62 1.78
N LYS A 29 -3.35 9.01 1.78
CA LYS A 29 -3.90 9.89 0.75
C LYS A 29 -3.18 11.24 0.71
N ALA A 30 -3.00 11.88 1.87
CA ALA A 30 -2.27 13.14 1.96
C ALA A 30 -0.80 12.99 1.51
N ALA A 31 -0.17 11.84 1.79
CA ALA A 31 1.18 11.56 1.35
C ALA A 31 1.29 11.40 -0.18
N ILE A 32 0.33 10.74 -0.81
CA ILE A 32 0.23 10.60 -2.27
C ILE A 32 0.04 11.99 -2.91
N GLU A 33 -0.89 12.79 -2.38
CA GLU A 33 -1.10 14.17 -2.85
C GLU A 33 0.16 15.03 -2.72
N LEU A 34 0.89 14.89 -1.60
CA LEU A 34 2.12 15.63 -1.36
C LEU A 34 3.28 15.15 -2.25
N ALA A 35 3.34 13.85 -2.56
CA ALA A 35 4.34 13.26 -3.45
C ALA A 35 4.13 13.67 -4.92
N GLY A 36 2.87 13.88 -5.33
CA GLY A 36 2.53 14.24 -6.70
C GLY A 36 2.85 13.09 -7.66
N ASP A 37 3.68 13.36 -8.66
CA ASP A 37 4.01 12.38 -9.71
C ASP A 37 5.16 11.41 -9.33
N ASP A 38 5.73 11.51 -8.12
CA ASP A 38 6.89 10.73 -7.69
C ASP A 38 6.52 9.71 -6.62
N GLU A 39 6.32 8.47 -7.03
CA GLU A 39 5.91 7.36 -6.14
C GLU A 39 6.92 7.10 -5.01
N GLU A 40 8.20 7.31 -5.25
CA GLU A 40 9.24 7.12 -4.24
C GLU A 40 9.22 8.22 -3.15
N LEU A 41 8.55 9.35 -3.39
CA LEU A 41 8.30 10.37 -2.37
C LEU A 41 7.14 10.03 -1.44
N VAL A 42 6.26 9.10 -1.81
CA VAL A 42 5.08 8.75 -1.01
C VAL A 42 5.48 8.29 0.39
N LEU A 43 6.49 7.40 0.50
CA LEU A 43 6.92 6.89 1.79
C LEU A 43 7.58 7.95 2.69
N PRO A 44 8.54 8.77 2.22
CA PRO A 44 9.06 9.91 2.98
C PRO A 44 7.97 10.89 3.43
N CYS A 45 7.04 11.25 2.53
CA CYS A 45 5.91 12.13 2.84
C CYS A 45 4.99 11.52 3.91
N ALA A 46 4.65 10.24 3.80
CA ALA A 46 3.83 9.53 4.76
C ALA A 46 4.48 9.50 6.16
N ARG A 47 5.79 9.22 6.22
CA ARG A 47 6.53 9.22 7.49
C ARG A 47 6.67 10.59 8.10
N TYR A 48 6.84 11.62 7.29
CA TYR A 48 6.83 13.00 7.76
C TYR A 48 5.49 13.34 8.43
N LEU A 49 4.38 13.04 7.76
CA LEU A 49 3.03 13.31 8.27
C LEU A 49 2.74 12.50 9.55
N GLN A 50 3.14 11.22 9.59
CA GLN A 50 2.99 10.39 10.78
C GLN A 50 3.76 10.95 11.97
N LEU A 51 5.06 11.24 11.81
CA LEU A 51 5.88 11.81 12.89
C LEU A 51 5.36 13.17 13.35
N TYR A 52 4.87 13.98 12.42
CA TYR A 52 4.26 15.27 12.75
C TYR A 52 2.99 15.08 13.58
N SER A 53 2.12 14.13 13.20
CA SER A 53 0.91 13.79 13.95
C SER A 53 1.23 13.24 15.35
N CYS A 54 2.22 12.34 15.46
CA CYS A 54 2.70 11.83 16.74
C CYS A 54 3.22 12.94 17.64
N LYS A 55 4.00 13.88 17.10
CA LYS A 55 4.50 15.06 17.82
C LYS A 55 3.35 15.92 18.37
N GLU A 56 2.37 16.25 17.53
CA GLU A 56 1.21 17.04 17.96
C GLU A 56 0.36 16.32 19.01
N SER A 57 0.20 15.00 18.86
CA SER A 57 -0.52 14.15 19.83
C SER A 57 0.21 14.09 21.17
N ALA A 58 1.54 13.92 21.17
CA ALA A 58 2.35 13.94 22.38
C ALA A 58 2.27 15.29 23.10
N ILE A 59 2.30 16.41 22.35
CA ILE A 59 2.13 17.75 22.93
C ILE A 59 0.75 17.91 23.58
N LYS A 60 -0.31 17.42 22.93
CA LYS A 60 -1.68 17.44 23.49
C LYS A 60 -1.78 16.58 24.75
N GLN A 61 -1.18 15.39 24.73
CA GLN A 61 -1.15 14.48 25.87
C GLN A 61 -0.44 15.13 27.07
N VAL A 62 0.78 15.66 26.88
CA VAL A 62 1.50 16.39 27.94
C VAL A 62 0.63 17.51 28.51
N LYS A 63 -0.07 18.30 27.69
CA LYS A 63 -0.97 19.35 28.21
C LYS A 63 -2.14 18.78 29.02
N SER A 64 -2.71 17.66 28.59
CA SER A 64 -3.84 17.02 29.27
C SER A 64 -3.43 16.41 30.60
N ASP A 65 -2.32 15.69 30.64
CA ASP A 65 -1.82 14.98 31.81
C ASP A 65 -1.48 15.99 32.93
N TYR A 66 -0.74 17.06 32.58
CA TYR A 66 -0.43 18.12 33.53
C TYR A 66 -1.68 18.88 34.02
N ALA A 67 -2.73 18.98 33.19
CA ALA A 67 -4.01 19.56 33.63
C ALA A 67 -4.78 18.65 34.61
N LYS A 68 -4.56 17.33 34.54
CA LYS A 68 -5.12 16.33 35.47
C LYS A 68 -4.28 16.16 36.74
N GLY A 69 -3.09 16.76 36.80
CA GLY A 69 -2.13 16.59 37.89
C GLY A 69 -1.17 15.40 37.72
N GLU A 70 -1.19 14.75 36.56
CA GLU A 70 -0.24 13.70 36.21
C GLU A 70 1.06 14.32 35.67
N MET A 71 2.19 13.90 36.23
CA MET A 71 3.51 14.45 35.89
C MET A 71 4.32 13.45 35.06
N TRP A 72 5.01 13.98 34.05
CA TRP A 72 5.99 13.21 33.30
C TRP A 72 7.33 13.23 34.03
N TYR A 73 8.14 12.19 33.85
CA TYR A 73 9.42 12.03 34.53
C TYR A 73 10.59 12.09 33.55
N TYR A 74 11.77 12.51 34.03
CA TYR A 74 12.97 12.45 33.20
C TYR A 74 13.29 10.99 32.85
N PRO A 75 13.67 10.69 31.59
CA PRO A 75 13.98 9.34 31.15
C PRO A 75 14.97 8.63 32.09
N GLY A 76 14.62 7.43 32.54
CA GLY A 76 15.47 6.62 33.42
C GLY A 76 15.58 7.10 34.86
N THR A 77 14.75 8.07 35.29
CA THR A 77 14.72 8.56 36.67
C THR A 77 13.30 8.70 37.21
N MET A 78 13.15 8.82 38.52
CA MET A 78 11.89 9.13 39.19
C MET A 78 11.73 10.63 39.49
N THR A 79 12.54 11.49 38.85
CA THR A 79 12.46 12.94 39.04
C THR A 79 11.36 13.51 38.15
N PRO A 80 10.33 14.17 38.72
CA PRO A 80 9.26 14.76 37.94
C PRO A 80 9.77 15.95 37.12
N MET A 81 9.27 16.07 35.91
CA MET A 81 9.60 17.10 34.97
C MET A 81 8.64 18.29 35.10
N THR A 82 9.11 19.52 34.90
CA THR A 82 8.22 20.67 34.76
C THR A 82 7.44 20.61 33.45
N GLN A 83 6.26 21.21 33.40
CA GLN A 83 5.42 21.20 32.19
C GLN A 83 6.16 21.73 30.96
N GLU A 84 6.94 22.80 31.12
CA GLU A 84 7.72 23.40 30.03
C GLU A 84 8.77 22.43 29.47
N MET A 85 9.45 21.69 30.36
CA MET A 85 10.47 20.74 29.96
C MET A 85 9.84 19.51 29.27
N ALA A 86 8.69 19.04 29.76
CA ALA A 86 7.96 17.94 29.11
C ALA A 86 7.47 18.32 27.71
N LEU A 87 6.98 19.55 27.55
CA LEU A 87 6.63 20.10 26.25
C LEU A 87 7.86 20.25 25.33
N MET A 88 9.01 20.66 25.88
CA MET A 88 10.24 20.77 25.11
C MET A 88 10.69 19.40 24.61
N GLN A 89 10.71 18.39 25.48
CA GLN A 89 11.06 17.01 25.11
C GLN A 89 10.12 16.45 24.03
N ALA A 90 8.80 16.65 24.16
CA ALA A 90 7.84 16.20 23.15
C ALA A 90 8.06 16.86 21.78
N LYS A 91 8.50 18.12 21.75
CA LYS A 91 8.83 18.84 20.51
C LYS A 91 10.16 18.40 19.91
N THR A 92 11.18 18.19 20.74
CA THR A 92 12.55 17.95 20.28
C THR A 92 12.81 16.49 19.92
N ALA A 93 12.12 15.54 20.56
CA ALA A 93 12.31 14.10 20.30
C ALA A 93 12.18 13.71 18.82
N PRO A 94 11.16 14.14 18.05
CA PRO A 94 11.08 13.83 16.62
C PRO A 94 11.79 14.85 15.71
N ALA A 95 12.35 15.94 16.25
CA ALA A 95 12.78 17.09 15.45
C ALA A 95 13.90 16.77 14.45
N GLN A 96 14.89 15.98 14.87
CA GLN A 96 15.99 15.58 13.99
C GLN A 96 15.46 14.77 12.79
N ARG A 97 14.57 13.80 13.04
CA ARG A 97 14.04 12.95 11.99
C ARG A 97 13.12 13.72 11.04
N LEU A 98 12.33 14.65 11.56
CA LEU A 98 11.52 15.56 10.75
C LEU A 98 12.41 16.41 9.82
N ALA A 99 13.48 17.01 10.33
CA ALA A 99 14.40 17.81 9.53
C ALA A 99 15.11 16.99 8.43
N GLU A 100 15.48 15.74 8.72
CA GLU A 100 16.04 14.82 7.72
C GLU A 100 15.04 14.53 6.58
N LEU A 101 13.78 14.26 6.93
CA LEU A 101 12.72 14.00 5.96
C LEU A 101 12.40 15.24 5.14
N GLU A 102 12.30 16.42 5.76
CA GLU A 102 12.10 17.70 5.06
C GLU A 102 13.20 17.96 4.05
N ARG A 103 14.46 17.71 4.43
CA ARG A 103 15.60 17.85 3.53
C ARG A 103 15.52 16.88 2.36
N LEU A 104 15.22 15.59 2.62
CA LEU A 104 15.11 14.57 1.58
C LEU A 104 14.00 14.93 0.58
N ILE A 105 12.80 15.25 1.08
CA ILE A 105 11.65 15.64 0.27
C ILE A 105 11.98 16.89 -0.55
N GLY A 106 12.60 17.91 0.06
CA GLY A 106 12.98 19.15 -0.62
C GLY A 106 14.02 18.94 -1.73
N VAL A 107 15.07 18.18 -1.47
CA VAL A 107 16.11 17.86 -2.48
C VAL A 107 15.50 17.14 -3.67
N ARG A 108 14.61 16.17 -3.42
CA ARG A 108 13.99 15.38 -4.48
C ARG A 108 13.00 16.19 -5.31
N LYS A 109 12.15 16.99 -4.68
CA LYS A 109 11.25 17.92 -5.39
C LYS A 109 11.99 18.95 -6.23
N THR A 110 13.10 19.50 -5.71
CA THR A 110 13.93 20.44 -6.48
C THR A 110 14.64 19.77 -7.64
N ALA A 111 15.09 18.52 -7.50
CA ALA A 111 15.67 17.74 -8.59
C ALA A 111 14.65 17.48 -9.71
N LEU A 112 13.44 17.04 -9.37
CA LEU A 112 12.35 16.87 -10.33
C LEU A 112 11.99 18.17 -11.05
N TRP A 113 11.90 19.27 -10.31
CA TRP A 113 11.63 20.57 -10.91
C TRP A 113 12.73 20.99 -11.90
N ARG A 114 14.00 20.79 -11.55
CA ARG A 114 15.13 21.02 -12.47
C ARG A 114 15.07 20.12 -13.69
N GLN A 115 14.74 18.84 -13.51
CA GLN A 115 14.59 17.90 -14.62
C GLN A 115 13.50 18.39 -15.58
N ARG A 116 12.32 18.75 -15.07
CA ARG A 116 11.23 19.31 -15.88
C ARG A 116 11.64 20.60 -16.57
N GLN A 117 12.42 21.44 -15.90
CA GLN A 117 12.97 22.66 -16.49
C GLN A 117 13.94 22.33 -17.64
N VAL A 118 14.83 21.35 -17.48
CA VAL A 118 15.74 20.90 -18.53
C VAL A 118 14.97 20.29 -19.71
N GLU A 119 13.96 19.45 -19.46
CA GLU A 119 13.07 18.91 -20.50
C GLU A 119 12.36 20.04 -21.25
N CYS A 120 11.89 21.06 -20.51
CA CYS A 120 11.35 22.28 -21.09
C CYS A 120 12.40 23.03 -21.92
N GLU A 121 13.65 23.14 -21.49
CA GLU A 121 14.73 23.84 -22.18
C GLU A 121 15.31 23.06 -23.37
N GLN A 122 15.22 21.72 -23.38
CA GLN A 122 15.72 20.85 -24.46
C GLN A 122 14.95 21.01 -25.77
N HIS A 123 13.71 21.48 -25.72
CA HIS A 123 12.92 21.65 -26.92
C HIS A 123 13.42 22.85 -27.73
N SER A 124 13.60 22.63 -29.05
CA SER A 124 14.30 23.50 -29.99
C SER A 124 13.79 24.96 -30.04
N LEU A 125 12.50 25.16 -29.81
CA LEU A 125 11.88 26.49 -29.73
C LEU A 125 11.86 27.04 -28.29
N THR A 126 12.02 28.35 -28.17
CA THR A 126 11.83 29.13 -26.93
C THR A 126 10.38 29.05 -26.45
N MET A 127 10.13 29.20 -25.15
CA MET A 127 8.76 29.21 -24.60
C MET A 127 7.80 30.17 -25.32
N LYS A 128 8.26 31.38 -25.67
CA LYS A 128 7.46 32.36 -26.43
C LYS A 128 7.10 31.85 -27.83
N GLU A 129 8.06 31.26 -28.52
CA GLU A 129 7.86 30.70 -29.86
C GLU A 129 6.87 29.53 -29.82
N ARG A 130 6.91 28.71 -28.76
CA ARG A 130 5.92 27.65 -28.54
C ARG A 130 4.52 28.21 -28.35
N THR A 131 4.36 29.24 -27.53
CA THR A 131 3.05 29.88 -27.34
C THR A 131 2.54 30.52 -28.63
N ASP A 132 3.44 31.13 -29.41
CA ASP A 132 3.08 31.75 -30.69
C ASP A 132 2.68 30.69 -31.72
N CYS A 133 3.43 29.60 -31.85
CA CYS A 133 3.05 28.49 -32.74
C CYS A 133 1.74 27.82 -32.29
N THR A 134 1.55 27.61 -30.98
CA THR A 134 0.31 27.01 -30.46
C THR A 134 -0.89 27.90 -30.74
N THR A 135 -0.77 29.21 -30.51
CA THR A 135 -1.86 30.16 -30.80
C THR A 135 -2.16 30.25 -32.29
N GLN A 136 -1.13 30.22 -33.15
CA GLN A 136 -1.31 30.16 -34.61
C GLN A 136 -2.09 28.92 -35.02
N ILE A 137 -1.71 27.74 -34.54
CA ILE A 137 -2.41 26.47 -34.85
C ILE A 137 -3.86 26.50 -34.37
N LEU A 138 -4.14 27.07 -33.19
CA LEU A 138 -5.51 27.23 -32.69
C LEU A 138 -6.34 28.24 -33.49
N LEU A 139 -5.71 29.28 -34.04
CA LEU A 139 -6.37 30.19 -34.98
C LEU A 139 -6.66 29.50 -36.32
N GLU A 140 -5.73 28.70 -36.82
CA GLU A 140 -5.92 27.87 -38.01
C GLU A 140 -7.02 26.84 -37.81
N ARG A 141 -7.12 26.23 -36.62
CA ARG A 141 -8.26 25.36 -36.25
C ARG A 141 -9.59 26.09 -36.43
N LYS A 142 -9.71 27.33 -35.92
CA LYS A 142 -10.95 28.11 -36.07
C LYS A 142 -11.25 28.48 -37.52
N LYS A 143 -10.22 28.74 -38.32
CA LYS A 143 -10.37 29.10 -39.74
C LYS A 143 -10.73 27.89 -40.62
N ASN A 144 -10.10 26.76 -40.36
CA ASN A 144 -10.19 25.55 -41.20
C ASN A 144 -11.17 24.51 -40.63
N SER A 145 -11.74 24.77 -39.45
CA SER A 145 -12.67 23.87 -38.74
C SER A 145 -12.08 22.48 -38.45
N TRP A 146 -10.81 22.41 -38.05
CA TRP A 146 -10.16 21.14 -37.72
C TRP A 146 -10.76 20.44 -36.49
N SER A 147 -10.84 19.11 -36.56
CA SER A 147 -11.21 18.28 -35.40
C SER A 147 -10.15 18.38 -34.28
N ALA A 148 -10.51 18.03 -33.04
CA ALA A 148 -9.56 18.06 -31.94
C ALA A 148 -8.39 17.10 -32.19
N LEU A 149 -8.64 15.91 -32.76
CA LEU A 149 -7.60 14.96 -33.18
C LEU A 149 -6.66 15.51 -34.26
N GLU A 150 -7.20 16.15 -35.30
CA GLU A 150 -6.37 16.75 -36.35
C GLU A 150 -5.50 17.89 -35.81
N THR A 151 -6.07 18.71 -34.92
CA THR A 151 -5.35 19.81 -34.26
C THR A 151 -4.25 19.27 -33.36
N ALA A 152 -4.53 18.20 -32.60
CA ALA A 152 -3.57 17.51 -31.76
C ALA A 152 -2.39 16.99 -32.59
N GLN A 153 -2.66 16.32 -33.71
CA GLN A 153 -1.62 15.83 -34.63
C GLN A 153 -0.75 16.98 -35.16
N LYS A 154 -1.34 18.15 -35.48
CA LYS A 154 -0.57 19.32 -35.94
C LYS A 154 0.36 19.90 -34.88
N LEU A 155 -0.06 19.89 -33.61
CA LEU A 155 0.78 20.31 -32.49
C LEU A 155 1.90 19.30 -32.21
N GLU A 156 1.56 18.01 -32.24
CA GLU A 156 2.50 16.92 -32.00
C GLU A 156 3.60 16.86 -33.07
N LEU A 157 3.26 17.05 -34.35
CA LEU A 157 4.23 17.17 -35.44
C LEU A 157 5.23 18.32 -35.26
N LYS A 158 4.89 19.31 -34.41
CA LYS A 158 5.75 20.44 -34.06
C LYS A 158 6.48 20.24 -32.72
N GLY A 159 6.28 19.11 -32.06
CA GLY A 159 6.82 18.83 -30.72
C GLY A 159 6.16 19.65 -29.62
N LEU A 160 4.98 20.24 -29.87
CA LEU A 160 4.30 21.12 -28.92
C LEU A 160 3.32 20.33 -28.06
N ASP A 161 3.31 20.64 -26.77
CA ASP A 161 2.33 20.08 -25.83
C ASP A 161 0.92 20.58 -26.13
N LEU A 162 -0.06 19.69 -25.94
CA LEU A 162 -1.46 20.02 -26.14
C LEU A 162 -1.99 20.86 -24.95
N PRO A 163 -2.70 21.97 -25.23
CA PRO A 163 -3.45 22.70 -24.22
C PRO A 163 -4.47 21.80 -23.50
N TYR A 164 -4.70 22.04 -22.21
CA TYR A 164 -5.58 21.20 -21.39
C TYR A 164 -6.98 21.02 -21.96
N SER A 165 -7.61 22.10 -22.44
CA SER A 165 -8.94 22.02 -23.06
C SER A 165 -8.96 21.12 -24.30
N LEU A 166 -7.92 21.21 -25.14
CA LEU A 166 -7.80 20.38 -26.34
C LEU A 166 -7.59 18.90 -25.97
N ARG A 167 -6.81 18.60 -24.92
CA ARG A 167 -6.64 17.21 -24.44
C ARG A 167 -7.97 16.57 -24.06
N MET A 168 -8.85 17.31 -23.37
CA MET A 168 -10.18 16.80 -22.99
C MET A 168 -11.08 16.58 -24.21
N GLU A 169 -11.03 17.47 -25.20
CA GLU A 169 -11.77 17.31 -26.45
C GLU A 169 -11.28 16.11 -27.26
N VAL A 170 -9.96 15.91 -27.35
CA VAL A 170 -9.35 14.74 -27.99
C VAL A 170 -9.79 13.45 -27.30
N ALA A 171 -9.69 13.38 -25.98
CA ALA A 171 -10.10 12.20 -25.22
C ALA A 171 -11.58 11.86 -25.48
N ARG A 172 -12.43 12.88 -25.56
CA ARG A 172 -13.84 12.73 -25.92
C ARG A 172 -14.00 12.24 -27.36
N GLU A 173 -13.32 12.84 -28.34
CA GLU A 173 -13.38 12.39 -29.74
C GLU A 173 -12.93 10.94 -29.88
N VAL A 174 -11.83 10.55 -29.24
CA VAL A 174 -11.34 9.17 -29.21
C VAL A 174 -12.37 8.23 -28.60
N SER A 175 -13.04 8.64 -27.51
CA SER A 175 -14.08 7.81 -26.89
C SER A 175 -15.31 7.57 -27.78
N PHE A 176 -15.54 8.42 -28.77
CA PHE A 176 -16.62 8.26 -29.74
C PHE A 176 -16.22 7.41 -30.96
N ILE A 177 -14.94 7.07 -31.10
CA ILE A 177 -14.48 6.16 -32.15
C ILE A 177 -14.88 4.76 -31.72
N GLU A 178 -15.89 4.20 -32.38
CA GLU A 178 -16.25 2.80 -32.19
C GLU A 178 -15.06 1.91 -32.57
N PRO A 179 -14.71 0.92 -31.74
CA PRO A 179 -13.69 -0.05 -32.12
C PRO A 179 -14.17 -0.77 -33.38
N VAL A 180 -13.29 -0.89 -34.37
CA VAL A 180 -13.54 -1.73 -35.54
C VAL A 180 -13.69 -3.15 -35.02
N THR A 181 -14.92 -3.65 -34.98
CA THR A 181 -15.17 -5.06 -34.67
C THR A 181 -14.81 -5.86 -35.90
N ASP A 182 -13.96 -6.87 -35.73
CA ASP A 182 -13.78 -7.87 -36.77
C ASP A 182 -15.14 -8.53 -36.99
N THR A 183 -15.72 -8.31 -38.17
CA THR A 183 -17.01 -8.90 -38.57
C THR A 183 -16.95 -10.43 -38.64
N ASP A 184 -15.75 -11.00 -38.54
CA ASP A 184 -15.48 -12.43 -38.66
C ASP A 184 -15.37 -13.15 -37.30
N GLY A 185 -15.49 -12.43 -36.17
CA GLY A 185 -15.42 -12.99 -34.82
C GLY A 185 -16.76 -13.50 -34.26
N GLY A 186 -17.81 -13.61 -35.09
CA GLY A 186 -19.11 -14.10 -34.65
C GLY A 186 -19.12 -15.62 -34.49
N ILE A 187 -19.50 -16.11 -33.30
CA ILE A 187 -19.84 -17.52 -33.10
C ILE A 187 -21.17 -17.78 -33.81
N SER A 188 -21.23 -18.83 -34.61
CA SER A 188 -22.48 -19.20 -35.28
C SER A 188 -23.54 -19.67 -34.26
N GLU A 189 -24.82 -19.51 -34.57
CA GLU A 189 -25.92 -20.00 -33.71
C GLU A 189 -25.76 -21.49 -33.37
N ALA A 190 -25.24 -22.28 -34.30
CA ALA A 190 -24.99 -23.70 -34.11
C ALA A 190 -23.86 -23.99 -33.10
N GLU A 191 -22.79 -23.20 -33.15
CA GLU A 191 -21.70 -23.29 -32.17
C GLU A 191 -22.12 -22.80 -30.79
N LEU A 192 -22.96 -21.75 -30.73
CA LEU A 192 -23.55 -21.26 -29.49
C LEU A 192 -24.39 -22.36 -28.82
N GLU A 193 -25.28 -22.99 -29.57
CA GLU A 193 -26.13 -24.08 -29.07
C GLU A 193 -25.29 -25.28 -28.60
N ALA A 194 -24.24 -25.65 -29.34
CA ALA A 194 -23.33 -26.71 -28.94
C ALA A 194 -22.59 -26.38 -27.62
N GLN A 195 -22.11 -25.16 -27.46
CA GLN A 195 -21.47 -24.69 -26.23
C GLN A 195 -22.45 -24.66 -25.05
N ALA A 196 -23.68 -24.20 -25.29
CA ALA A 196 -24.73 -24.20 -24.27
C ALA A 196 -25.08 -25.62 -23.81
N GLN A 197 -25.16 -26.57 -24.74
CA GLN A 197 -25.41 -27.98 -24.41
C GLN A 197 -24.26 -28.61 -23.64
N ALA A 198 -23.00 -28.35 -24.03
CA ALA A 198 -21.82 -28.80 -23.30
C ALA A 198 -21.81 -28.26 -21.86
N TYR A 199 -22.07 -26.96 -21.69
CA TYR A 199 -22.17 -26.34 -20.38
C TYR A 199 -23.27 -26.97 -19.51
N MET A 200 -24.44 -27.25 -20.09
CA MET A 200 -25.52 -27.92 -19.35
C MET A 200 -25.18 -29.37 -18.98
N ALA A 201 -24.38 -30.07 -19.79
CA ALA A 201 -23.92 -31.42 -19.47
C ALA A 201 -22.94 -31.41 -18.29
N ASP A 202 -21.96 -30.50 -18.32
CA ASP A 202 -20.98 -30.32 -17.24
C ASP A 202 -21.67 -29.93 -15.92
N GLN A 203 -22.64 -29.01 -15.98
CA GLN A 203 -23.44 -28.63 -14.81
C GLN A 203 -24.19 -29.82 -14.20
N LYS A 204 -24.71 -30.74 -15.02
CA LYS A 204 -25.37 -31.96 -14.52
C LYS A 204 -24.39 -32.89 -13.83
N GLU A 205 -23.17 -33.04 -14.36
CA GLU A 205 -22.13 -33.85 -13.72
C GLU A 205 -21.68 -33.24 -12.39
N VAL A 206 -21.48 -31.92 -12.36
CA VAL A 206 -21.09 -31.19 -11.14
C VAL A 206 -22.17 -31.35 -10.06
N MET A 207 -23.43 -31.13 -10.40
CA MET A 207 -24.53 -31.23 -9.44
C MET A 207 -24.87 -32.66 -9.03
N GLY A 208 -24.73 -33.63 -9.94
CA GLY A 208 -25.10 -35.03 -9.69
C GLY A 208 -24.04 -35.84 -8.98
N ASN A 209 -22.76 -35.64 -9.31
CA ASN A 209 -21.67 -36.50 -8.87
C ASN A 209 -20.68 -35.74 -7.98
N TRP A 210 -20.15 -34.62 -8.46
CA TRP A 210 -19.06 -33.91 -7.78
C TRP A 210 -19.52 -33.26 -6.47
N LEU A 211 -20.64 -32.52 -6.49
CA LEU A 211 -21.13 -31.78 -5.33
C LEU A 211 -21.47 -32.70 -4.15
N PRO A 212 -22.21 -33.82 -4.34
CA PRO A 212 -22.48 -34.75 -3.25
C PRO A 212 -21.20 -35.42 -2.71
N GLN A 213 -20.29 -35.85 -3.58
CA GLN A 213 -19.00 -36.42 -3.15
C GLN A 213 -18.22 -35.42 -2.30
N ARG A 214 -18.09 -34.17 -2.76
CA ARG A 214 -17.35 -33.14 -2.05
C ARG A 214 -18.00 -32.79 -0.70
N GLN A 215 -19.32 -32.77 -0.62
CA GLN A 215 -20.05 -32.59 0.65
C GLN A 215 -19.72 -33.71 1.64
N THR A 216 -19.64 -34.97 1.19
CA THR A 216 -19.28 -36.08 2.09
C THR A 216 -17.81 -36.03 2.54
N GLU A 217 -16.89 -35.60 1.66
CA GLU A 217 -15.48 -35.40 2.02
C GLU A 217 -15.31 -34.31 3.06
N VAL A 218 -15.96 -33.16 2.84
CA VAL A 218 -15.93 -32.02 3.79
C VAL A 218 -16.56 -32.42 5.12
N ALA A 219 -17.68 -33.15 5.11
CA ALA A 219 -18.31 -33.64 6.34
C ALA A 219 -17.40 -34.60 7.11
N LYS A 220 -16.65 -35.48 6.43
CA LYS A 220 -15.66 -36.37 7.05
C LYS A 220 -14.47 -35.58 7.63
N ALA A 221 -13.94 -34.62 6.88
CA ALA A 221 -12.85 -33.77 7.34
C ALA A 221 -13.26 -32.97 8.59
N LEU A 222 -14.47 -32.39 8.58
CA LEU A 222 -15.02 -31.67 9.73
C LEU A 222 -15.20 -32.60 10.94
N ALA A 223 -15.73 -33.82 10.74
CA ALA A 223 -15.89 -34.79 11.82
C ALA A 223 -14.55 -35.22 12.43
N ASN A 224 -13.51 -35.41 11.60
CA ASN A 224 -12.16 -35.72 12.05
C ASN A 224 -11.54 -34.56 12.83
N GLU A 225 -11.73 -33.33 12.38
CA GLU A 225 -11.25 -32.12 13.06
C GLU A 225 -11.94 -31.93 14.42
N ILE A 226 -13.27 -32.12 14.48
CA ILE A 226 -14.03 -32.11 15.75
C ILE A 226 -13.52 -33.21 16.68
N ALA A 227 -13.25 -34.41 16.16
CA ALA A 227 -12.70 -35.51 16.96
C ALA A 227 -11.30 -35.18 17.49
N HIS A 228 -10.43 -34.58 16.67
CA HIS A 228 -9.11 -34.13 17.06
C HIS A 228 -9.19 -33.09 18.17
N GLN A 229 -10.00 -32.04 17.99
CA GLN A 229 -10.23 -31.00 19.01
C GLN A 229 -10.86 -31.56 20.29
N SER A 230 -11.74 -32.56 20.17
CA SER A 230 -12.33 -33.24 21.33
C SER A 230 -11.34 -34.15 22.06
N SER A 231 -10.33 -34.66 21.36
CA SER A 231 -9.25 -35.48 21.93
C SER A 231 -8.09 -34.64 22.47
N GLU A 232 -7.91 -33.41 21.97
CA GLU A 232 -6.95 -32.42 22.46
C GLU A 232 -7.50 -31.54 23.60
N LEU A 233 -8.76 -31.75 24.01
CA LEU A 233 -9.26 -31.24 25.27
C LEU A 233 -8.47 -31.92 26.40
N ILE A 234 -7.44 -31.22 26.87
CA ILE A 234 -6.69 -31.52 28.07
C ILE A 234 -7.71 -31.72 29.21
N ASP A 235 -7.76 -32.93 29.78
CA ASP A 235 -8.52 -33.19 31.01
C ASP A 235 -8.09 -32.14 32.04
N GLU A 236 -9.07 -31.40 32.60
CA GLU A 236 -8.81 -30.36 33.61
C GLU A 236 -8.09 -30.92 34.86
N ASP A 237 -8.09 -32.25 35.04
CA ASP A 237 -7.35 -32.97 36.10
C ASP A 237 -5.84 -33.10 35.83
N ASN A 238 -5.36 -32.86 34.60
CA ASN A 238 -3.94 -32.99 34.23
C ASN A 238 -3.18 -31.65 34.30
N PHE A 239 -3.85 -30.55 34.68
CA PHE A 239 -3.22 -29.26 34.94
C PHE A 239 -2.81 -29.14 36.42
N ASN A 240 -1.87 -29.99 36.86
CA ASN A 240 -1.24 -29.83 38.17
C ASN A 240 0.16 -29.19 38.00
N PRO A 241 0.36 -27.90 38.32
CA PRO A 241 1.65 -27.21 38.13
C PRO A 241 2.68 -27.54 39.23
N GLN A 242 2.62 -28.74 39.82
CA GLN A 242 3.45 -29.13 40.95
C GLN A 242 3.90 -30.59 40.85
N HIS A 243 4.73 -30.92 39.87
CA HIS A 243 5.81 -31.88 40.03
C HIS A 243 6.64 -31.88 38.75
N ASP A 244 7.80 -31.20 38.79
CA ASP A 244 9.00 -31.51 38.02
C ASP A 244 10.17 -30.76 38.67
N ASN A 245 10.39 -31.08 39.94
CA ASN A 245 11.70 -30.96 40.56
C ASN A 245 12.07 -32.40 40.94
N GLU A 246 13.26 -32.82 40.50
CA GLU A 246 13.81 -34.18 40.57
C GLU A 246 13.52 -35.06 39.34
N LEU A 247 14.42 -34.99 38.35
CA LEU A 247 15.23 -36.14 37.95
C LEU A 247 16.40 -35.66 37.06
N SER A 248 17.49 -35.31 37.74
CA SER A 248 18.82 -35.36 37.14
C SER A 248 19.29 -36.81 37.04
N ALA A 249 20.09 -37.06 36.00
CA ALA A 249 21.07 -38.15 35.86
C ALA A 249 20.58 -39.53 35.35
N SER A 250 20.72 -39.73 34.03
CA SER A 250 21.41 -40.92 33.49
C SER A 250 21.81 -40.64 32.04
N GLY A 251 23.12 -40.65 31.78
CA GLY A 251 23.65 -40.58 30.42
C GLY A 251 23.64 -41.94 29.72
N SER A 252 23.64 -41.90 28.39
CA SER A 252 24.41 -42.84 27.54
C SER A 252 24.45 -42.30 26.12
N ASP A 253 25.65 -42.22 25.57
CA ASP A 253 25.94 -41.99 24.15
C ASP A 253 25.23 -43.01 23.25
N ASP A 254 24.67 -42.56 22.12
CA ASP A 254 24.62 -43.35 20.88
C ASP A 254 24.55 -42.40 19.68
N GLU A 255 25.49 -42.56 18.73
CA GLU A 255 25.57 -41.82 17.47
C GLU A 255 24.67 -42.48 16.40
N GLY A 256 24.07 -41.70 15.49
CA GLY A 256 23.39 -42.27 14.34
C GLY A 256 22.62 -41.28 13.45
N GLU A 257 23.34 -40.71 12.49
CA GLU A 257 22.99 -40.36 11.09
C GLU A 257 21.53 -40.09 10.64
N GLY A 258 21.36 -39.05 9.80
CA GLY A 258 20.28 -38.99 8.78
C GLY A 258 19.57 -37.64 8.64
N GLU A 259 20.22 -36.62 8.09
CA GLU A 259 19.91 -35.97 6.79
C GLU A 259 18.99 -34.72 6.83
N PRO A 260 19.25 -33.73 5.94
CA PRO A 260 18.78 -32.35 6.09
C PRO A 260 17.35 -32.12 5.58
N PHE A 261 16.65 -31.20 6.25
CA PHE A 261 15.39 -30.60 5.86
C PHE A 261 15.51 -29.97 4.45
N THR A 262 14.91 -30.60 3.43
CA THR A 262 14.74 -30.00 2.11
C THR A 262 13.44 -29.20 2.06
N GLU A 263 13.58 -27.90 1.75
CA GLU A 263 12.50 -27.00 1.31
C GLU A 263 11.66 -27.63 0.20
N VAL A 264 10.34 -27.64 0.37
CA VAL A 264 9.40 -27.85 -0.73
C VAL A 264 8.77 -26.50 -1.06
N THR A 265 9.34 -25.83 -2.05
CA THR A 265 8.67 -24.78 -2.80
C THR A 265 7.79 -25.44 -3.86
N GLU A 266 6.47 -25.30 -3.78
CA GLU A 266 5.59 -25.62 -4.91
C GLU A 266 4.99 -24.35 -5.51
N ALA A 267 5.27 -24.21 -6.79
CA ALA A 267 4.83 -23.18 -7.70
C ALA A 267 3.36 -23.38 -8.06
N TRP A 268 2.63 -22.27 -8.16
CA TRP A 268 1.30 -22.23 -8.74
C TRP A 268 1.42 -22.20 -10.26
N ALA A 269 0.80 -23.17 -10.91
CA ALA A 269 0.46 -23.15 -12.34
C ALA A 269 -1.02 -22.77 -12.49
#